data_AF-A0A0B8QHU3-F1
#
_entry.id   AF-A0A0B8QHU3-F1
#
_cell.length_a   1.000
_cell.length_b   1.000
_cell.length_c   1.000
_cell.angle_alpha   90.00
_cell.angle_beta   90.00
_cell.angle_gamma   90.00
#
_symmetry.space_group_name_H-M   'P 1'
#
loop_
_entity.id
_entity.type
_entity.pdbx_description
1 polymer ?
#
loop_
_entity_poly.entity_id
_entity_poly.type
_entity_poly.pdbx_seq_one_letter_code
_entity_poly.pdbx_strand_id
1 'polypeptide(L)'
;MEGLLLAIVELEGKGFTHKTKNEYAISASSIYEWAKEHYVTDNQIVNPWKGIVKKRAIGEGKRRHKRDSFQFDGLMEIFSHKVFSEGKLGYSYITKKFCLYQYWIPLLALAAGLRGNEVAQLYRSDIVVRNGHYFIYINNSRVDQSIKNEHAERYVKVSEELIRLGFLQFIDLYSENERLFPELKHYPRDGYFKNAGECSERTLNTK
;
A
#
# COMPACT_ATOMS: atom_id res chain seq x y z
N MET A 1 21.43 -6.53 29.91
CA MET A 1 21.88 -5.28 29.23
C MET A 1 22.77 -5.56 28.02
N GLU A 2 23.63 -6.60 28.04
CA GLU A 2 24.52 -6.94 26.92
C GLU A 2 23.81 -7.24 25.59
N GLY A 3 22.69 -7.97 25.59
CA GLY A 3 21.95 -8.25 24.36
C GLY A 3 21.32 -7.02 23.69
N LEU A 4 21.00 -5.98 24.48
CA LEU A 4 20.47 -4.71 23.98
C LEU A 4 21.59 -3.84 23.38
N LEU A 5 22.79 -3.88 23.98
CA LEU A 5 23.98 -3.22 23.45
C LEU A 5 24.44 -3.84 22.13
N LEU A 6 24.46 -5.18 22.04
CA LEU A 6 24.77 -5.93 20.81
C LEU A 6 23.80 -5.59 19.67
N ALA A 7 22.49 -5.52 19.97
CA ALA A 7 21.48 -5.12 19.00
C ALA A 7 21.65 -3.66 18.53
N ILE A 8 22.08 -2.75 19.41
CA ILE A 8 22.34 -1.35 19.04
C ILE A 8 23.58 -1.26 18.14
N VAL A 9 24.65 -2.00 18.45
CA VAL A 9 25.88 -2.06 17.63
C VAL A 9 25.60 -2.67 16.24
N GLU A 10 24.73 -3.68 16.14
CA GLU A 10 24.27 -4.21 14.84
C GLU A 10 23.46 -3.19 14.00
N LEU A 11 22.80 -2.23 14.65
CA LEU A 11 22.00 -1.21 13.97
C LEU A 11 22.83 -0.02 13.46
N GLU A 12 24.06 0.18 13.96
CA GLU A 12 24.95 1.27 13.53
C GLU A 12 25.43 1.12 12.08
N GLY A 13 25.40 -0.10 11.52
CA GLY A 13 25.78 -0.37 10.12
C GLY A 13 24.66 -0.15 9.09
N LYS A 14 23.41 0.06 9.51
CA LYS A 14 22.26 0.27 8.60
C LYS A 14 21.80 1.72 8.66
N GLY A 15 21.96 2.45 7.55
CA GLY A 15 21.51 3.83 7.40
C GLY A 15 19.99 3.95 7.43
N PHE A 16 19.37 3.90 8.62
CA PHE A 16 17.93 4.16 8.76
C PHE A 16 17.63 5.64 8.56
N THR A 17 16.52 5.94 7.89
CA THR A 17 16.01 7.31 7.80
C THR A 17 15.73 7.87 9.19
N HIS A 18 15.86 9.18 9.38
CA HIS A 18 15.52 9.86 10.64
C HIS A 18 14.11 9.51 11.14
N LYS A 19 13.16 9.33 10.20
CA LYS A 19 11.80 8.89 10.52
C LYS A 19 11.79 7.50 11.14
N THR A 20 12.47 6.55 10.53
CA THR A 20 12.54 5.16 11.01
C THR A 20 13.19 5.09 12.39
N LYS A 21 14.32 5.81 12.60
CA LYS A 21 14.97 5.92 13.91
C LYS A 21 14.00 6.47 14.99
N ASN A 22 13.25 7.51 14.64
CA ASN A 22 12.27 8.10 15.56
C ASN A 22 11.07 7.17 15.83
N GLU A 23 10.61 6.40 14.84
CA GLU A 23 9.55 5.39 15.03
C GLU A 23 10.01 4.28 16.00
N TYR A 24 11.26 3.81 15.90
CA TYR A 24 11.83 2.87 16.87
C TYR A 24 11.90 3.46 18.28
N ALA A 25 12.36 4.70 18.42
CA ALA A 25 12.42 5.38 19.72
C ALA A 25 11.02 5.56 20.35
N ILE A 26 10.00 5.90 19.55
CA ILE A 26 8.60 5.96 20.00
C ILE A 26 8.13 4.59 20.49
N SER A 27 8.35 3.53 19.71
CA SER A 27 7.96 2.17 20.08
C SER A 27 8.65 1.72 21.38
N ALA A 28 9.95 1.94 21.51
CA ALA A 28 10.69 1.64 22.74
C ALA A 28 10.09 2.42 23.93
N SER A 29 9.86 3.72 23.77
CA SER A 29 9.24 4.56 24.81
C SER A 29 7.87 4.03 25.25
N SER A 30 7.03 3.56 24.32
CA SER A 30 5.70 3.01 24.63
C SER A 30 5.75 1.73 25.47
N ILE A 31 6.76 0.88 25.27
CA ILE A 31 6.96 -0.33 26.08
C ILE A 31 7.31 0.05 27.52
N TYR A 32 8.17 1.05 27.72
CA TYR A 32 8.53 1.52 29.07
C TYR A 32 7.34 2.18 29.79
N GLU A 33 6.52 2.97 29.08
CA GLU A 33 5.28 3.52 29.67
C GLU A 33 4.30 2.41 30.04
N TRP A 34 4.07 1.44 29.15
CA TRP A 34 3.22 0.28 29.44
C TRP A 34 3.73 -0.52 30.64
N ALA A 35 5.04 -0.79 30.70
CA ALA A 35 5.66 -1.53 31.79
C ALA A 35 5.52 -0.79 33.14
N LYS A 36 5.65 0.53 33.13
CA LYS A 36 5.43 1.37 34.32
C LYS A 36 3.98 1.30 34.82
N GLU A 37 3.01 1.24 33.92
CA GLU A 37 1.59 1.13 34.26
C GLU A 37 1.19 -0.25 34.79
N HIS A 38 1.82 -1.33 34.28
CA HIS A 38 1.40 -2.71 34.56
C HIS A 38 2.27 -3.46 35.57
N TYR A 39 3.49 -2.97 35.85
CA TYR A 39 4.35 -3.49 36.90
C TYR A 39 4.63 -2.39 37.92
N VAL A 40 4.06 -2.49 39.11
CA VAL A 40 4.32 -1.55 40.20
C VAL A 40 4.55 -2.27 41.51
N THR A 41 5.69 -1.96 42.13
CA THR A 41 5.69 -1.64 43.56
C THR A 41 6.70 -0.57 43.99
N ASP A 42 7.80 -0.30 43.25
CA ASP A 42 8.83 0.64 43.75
C ASP A 42 9.33 1.69 42.74
N ASN A 43 8.51 2.12 41.78
CA ASN A 43 8.85 3.27 40.90
C ASN A 43 10.21 3.13 40.16
N GLN A 44 10.76 1.91 40.07
CA GLN A 44 12.12 1.64 39.58
C GLN A 44 12.24 1.68 38.05
N ILE A 45 11.10 1.56 37.35
CA ILE A 45 11.07 1.59 35.88
C ILE A 45 11.00 3.05 35.43
N VAL A 46 12.16 3.61 35.11
CA VAL A 46 12.29 4.93 34.48
C VAL A 46 12.37 4.74 32.97
N ASN A 47 11.55 5.48 32.21
CA ASN A 47 11.58 5.48 30.75
C ASN A 47 12.77 6.32 30.26
N PRO A 48 13.84 5.72 29.71
CA PRO A 48 15.02 6.47 29.26
C PRO A 48 14.75 7.29 27.99
N TRP A 49 13.64 7.00 27.30
CA TRP A 49 13.22 7.68 26.07
C TRP A 49 12.31 8.89 26.33
N LYS A 50 11.93 9.11 27.59
CA LYS A 50 11.09 10.24 27.99
C LYS A 50 11.83 11.55 27.75
N GLY A 51 11.22 12.48 27.03
CA GLY A 51 11.84 13.76 26.65
C GLY A 51 12.74 13.70 25.41
N ILE A 52 13.27 12.52 25.06
CA ILE A 52 13.99 12.29 23.79
C ILE A 52 12.99 12.14 22.64
N VAL A 53 11.93 11.39 22.90
CA VAL A 53 10.84 11.19 21.94
C VAL A 53 9.92 12.41 21.98
N LYS A 54 9.89 13.18 20.89
CA LYS A 54 8.89 14.23 20.70
C LYS A 54 7.51 13.59 20.53
N LYS A 55 6.76 13.46 21.64
CA LYS A 55 5.31 13.21 21.56
C LYS A 55 4.70 14.37 20.77
N ARG A 56 3.98 14.07 19.70
CA ARG A 56 3.29 15.12 18.93
C ARG A 56 2.25 15.78 19.82
N ALA A 57 2.12 17.09 19.74
CA ALA A 57 0.99 17.76 20.36
C ALA A 57 -0.32 17.24 19.75
N ILE A 58 -1.35 17.09 20.59
CA ILE A 58 -2.71 16.75 20.12
C ILE A 58 -3.13 17.84 19.14
N GLY A 59 -3.40 17.47 17.88
CA GLY A 59 -3.76 18.41 16.81
C GLY A 59 -2.63 18.79 15.85
N GLU A 60 -1.36 18.47 16.14
CA GLU A 60 -0.27 18.62 15.16
C GLU A 60 -0.33 17.49 14.13
N GLY A 61 -1.06 17.73 13.04
CA GLY A 61 -1.02 16.88 11.86
C GLY A 61 0.43 16.68 11.38
N LYS A 62 0.79 15.44 10.99
CA LYS A 62 2.09 15.16 10.35
C LYS A 62 2.31 16.18 9.23
N ARG A 63 3.28 17.09 9.37
CA ARG A 63 3.96 17.70 8.21
C ARG A 63 4.71 16.58 7.50
N ARG A 64 3.97 15.72 6.79
CA ARG A 64 4.57 14.95 5.70
C ARG A 64 5.14 16.01 4.76
N HIS A 65 6.33 15.78 4.19
CA HIS A 65 6.61 16.40 2.89
C HIS A 65 5.33 16.20 2.07
N LYS A 66 4.68 17.30 1.68
CA LYS A 66 3.53 17.20 0.78
C LYS A 66 4.08 16.43 -0.41
N ARG A 67 3.54 15.24 -0.64
CA ARG A 67 3.80 14.57 -1.92
C ARG A 67 3.17 15.50 -2.93
N ASP A 68 3.97 15.99 -3.86
CA ASP A 68 3.46 16.86 -4.90
C ASP A 68 2.38 16.09 -5.66
N SER A 69 1.25 16.75 -5.87
CA SER A 69 0.20 16.18 -6.70
C SER A 69 0.71 16.14 -8.13
N PHE A 70 0.41 15.07 -8.86
CA PHE A 70 0.76 14.99 -10.27
C PHE A 70 0.10 16.16 -11.01
N GLN A 71 0.93 16.95 -11.70
CA GLN A 71 0.46 17.91 -12.69
C GLN A 71 -0.01 17.16 -13.94
N PHE A 72 -0.83 17.79 -14.76
CA PHE A 72 -1.34 17.21 -16.00
C PHE A 72 -0.22 16.68 -16.90
N ASP A 73 0.86 17.44 -17.06
CA ASP A 73 2.02 17.04 -17.88
C ASP A 73 2.70 15.78 -17.34
N GLY A 74 2.80 15.63 -16.02
CA GLY A 74 3.36 14.43 -15.39
C GLY A 74 2.46 13.20 -15.58
N LEU A 75 1.13 13.39 -15.59
CA LEU A 75 0.22 12.30 -15.94
C LEU A 75 0.37 11.92 -17.42
N MET A 76 0.46 12.89 -18.31
CA MET A 76 0.68 12.64 -19.73
C MET A 76 1.98 11.87 -19.97
N GLU A 77 3.06 12.18 -19.28
CA GLU A 77 4.33 11.44 -19.36
C GLU A 77 4.14 9.97 -18.94
N ILE A 78 3.47 9.73 -17.80
CA ILE A 78 3.21 8.36 -17.30
C ILE A 78 2.36 7.56 -18.30
N PHE A 79 1.25 8.13 -18.77
CA PHE A 79 0.30 7.42 -19.64
C PHE A 79 0.70 7.40 -21.12
N SER A 80 1.77 8.11 -21.52
CA SER A 80 2.39 7.97 -22.84
C SER A 80 3.27 6.71 -22.95
N HIS A 81 3.64 6.11 -21.82
CA HIS A 81 4.48 4.91 -21.77
C HIS A 81 3.89 3.74 -22.57
N LYS A 82 4.74 2.91 -23.18
CA LYS A 82 4.36 1.79 -24.09
C LYS A 82 3.39 0.78 -23.50
N VAL A 83 3.36 0.67 -22.17
CA VAL A 83 2.36 -0.14 -21.45
C VAL A 83 0.95 0.34 -21.77
N PHE A 84 0.73 1.66 -21.79
CA PHE A 84 -0.59 2.26 -22.00
C PHE A 84 -0.87 2.58 -23.47
N SER A 85 0.14 3.04 -24.21
CA SER A 85 -0.02 3.45 -25.61
C SER A 85 0.00 2.28 -26.60
N GLU A 86 0.83 1.26 -26.35
CA GLU A 86 1.01 0.12 -27.25
C GLU A 86 0.53 -1.21 -26.65
N GLY A 87 0.08 -1.22 -25.38
CA GLY A 87 -0.30 -2.45 -24.68
C GLY A 87 0.87 -3.40 -24.41
N LYS A 88 2.11 -2.91 -24.45
CA LYS A 88 3.32 -3.73 -24.23
C LYS A 88 3.50 -4.02 -22.74
N LEU A 89 2.83 -5.06 -22.28
CA LEU A 89 2.93 -5.53 -20.90
C LEU A 89 4.25 -6.24 -20.63
N GLY A 90 4.76 -6.09 -19.41
CA GLY A 90 5.82 -6.96 -18.91
C GLY A 90 5.39 -8.42 -18.86
N TYR A 91 6.35 -9.33 -19.01
CA TYR A 91 6.14 -10.77 -18.83
C TYR A 91 6.99 -11.28 -17.68
N SER A 92 6.35 -11.97 -16.73
CA SER A 92 7.06 -12.59 -15.62
C SER A 92 7.49 -14.00 -16.01
N TYR A 93 8.79 -14.21 -16.17
CA TYR A 93 9.35 -15.54 -16.45
C TYR A 93 9.21 -16.52 -15.28
N ILE A 94 9.05 -16.01 -14.05
CA ILE A 94 8.86 -16.83 -12.85
C ILE A 94 7.44 -17.40 -12.82
N THR A 95 6.43 -16.55 -12.98
CA THR A 95 5.02 -16.96 -12.92
C THR A 95 4.46 -17.40 -14.27
N LYS A 96 5.23 -17.22 -15.37
CA LYS A 96 4.83 -17.47 -16.76
C LYS A 96 3.52 -16.78 -17.15
N LYS A 97 3.34 -15.55 -16.67
CA LYS A 97 2.13 -14.73 -16.89
C LYS A 97 2.51 -13.31 -17.31
N PHE A 98 1.65 -12.70 -18.12
CA PHE A 98 1.70 -11.26 -18.38
C PHE A 98 1.37 -10.49 -17.10
N CYS A 99 2.07 -9.37 -16.91
CA CYS A 99 1.92 -8.49 -15.75
C CYS A 99 0.78 -7.50 -16.01
N LEU A 100 -0.46 -8.01 -16.05
CA LEU A 100 -1.66 -7.21 -16.33
C LEU A 100 -1.87 -6.10 -15.29
N TYR A 101 -1.38 -6.31 -14.07
CA TYR A 101 -1.37 -5.29 -13.02
C TYR A 101 -0.65 -3.99 -13.42
N GLN A 102 0.33 -4.02 -14.33
CA GLN A 102 1.08 -2.82 -14.76
C GLN A 102 0.18 -1.84 -15.52
N TYR A 103 -0.82 -2.36 -16.22
CA TYR A 103 -1.77 -1.56 -16.97
C TYR A 103 -2.96 -1.15 -16.10
N TRP A 104 -3.58 -2.11 -15.42
CA TRP A 104 -4.84 -1.85 -14.72
C TRP A 104 -4.68 -1.13 -13.38
N ILE A 105 -3.61 -1.37 -12.61
CA ILE A 105 -3.46 -0.70 -11.30
C ILE A 105 -3.37 0.82 -11.46
N PRO A 106 -2.51 1.38 -12.32
CA PRO A 106 -2.43 2.84 -12.49
C PRO A 106 -3.72 3.46 -13.03
N LEU A 107 -4.41 2.79 -13.96
CA LEU A 107 -5.69 3.26 -14.50
C LEU A 107 -6.80 3.29 -13.44
N LEU A 108 -6.92 2.23 -12.65
CA LEU A 108 -7.91 2.16 -11.56
C LEU A 108 -7.57 3.15 -10.44
N ALA A 109 -6.28 3.35 -10.14
CA ALA A 109 -5.86 4.37 -9.19
C ALA A 109 -6.21 5.78 -9.66
N LEU A 110 -6.01 6.08 -10.95
CA LEU A 110 -6.32 7.39 -11.53
C LEU A 110 -7.84 7.62 -11.62
N ALA A 111 -8.57 6.69 -12.23
CA ALA A 111 -9.98 6.88 -12.57
C ALA A 111 -10.92 6.69 -11.38
N ALA A 112 -10.56 5.83 -10.42
CA ALA A 112 -11.40 5.47 -9.29
C ALA A 112 -10.81 5.88 -7.93
N GLY A 113 -9.62 6.51 -7.90
CA GLY A 113 -8.98 6.98 -6.67
C GLY A 113 -8.60 5.86 -5.70
N LEU A 114 -8.43 4.64 -6.21
CA LEU A 114 -8.14 3.46 -5.41
C LEU A 114 -6.66 3.41 -4.99
N ARG A 115 -6.41 2.92 -3.77
CA ARG A 115 -5.02 2.68 -3.33
C ARG A 115 -4.45 1.47 -4.07
N GLY A 116 -3.14 1.46 -4.31
CA GLY A 116 -2.46 0.36 -5.01
C GLY A 116 -2.80 -1.03 -4.44
N ASN A 117 -2.82 -1.17 -3.11
CA ASN A 117 -3.20 -2.45 -2.48
C ASN A 117 -4.70 -2.76 -2.55
N GLU A 118 -5.56 -1.74 -2.53
CA GLU A 118 -7.01 -1.93 -2.73
C GLU A 118 -7.28 -2.52 -4.12
N VAL A 119 -6.53 -2.09 -5.15
CA VAL A 119 -6.64 -2.65 -6.50
C VAL A 119 -5.99 -4.03 -6.60
N ALA A 120 -4.78 -4.19 -6.05
CA ALA A 120 -4.00 -5.42 -6.16
C ALA A 120 -4.67 -6.65 -5.51
N GLN A 121 -5.57 -6.43 -4.54
CA GLN A 121 -6.27 -7.48 -3.82
C GLN A 121 -7.69 -7.76 -4.36
N LEU A 122 -8.09 -7.15 -5.48
CA LEU A 122 -9.44 -7.32 -6.03
C LEU A 122 -9.68 -8.74 -6.54
N TYR A 123 -10.86 -9.24 -6.23
CA TYR A 123 -11.48 -10.44 -6.80
C TYR A 123 -12.49 -10.06 -7.87
N ARG A 124 -12.83 -11.01 -8.74
CA ARG A 124 -13.91 -10.83 -9.71
C ARG A 124 -15.25 -10.53 -9.03
N SER A 125 -15.52 -11.19 -7.91
CA SER A 125 -16.72 -10.98 -7.07
C SER A 125 -16.81 -9.60 -6.41
N ASP A 126 -15.70 -8.86 -6.34
CA ASP A 126 -15.72 -7.47 -5.86
C ASP A 126 -16.29 -6.51 -6.93
N ILE A 127 -16.46 -6.96 -8.18
CA ILE A 127 -17.06 -6.16 -9.25
C ILE A 127 -18.55 -6.47 -9.34
N VAL A 128 -19.37 -5.56 -8.82
CA VAL A 128 -20.80 -5.75 -8.65
C VAL A 128 -21.61 -4.82 -9.54
N VAL A 129 -22.83 -5.23 -9.89
CA VAL A 129 -23.79 -4.38 -10.59
C VAL A 129 -24.84 -3.88 -9.60
N ARG A 130 -25.04 -2.56 -9.54
CA ARG A 130 -26.10 -1.91 -8.75
C ARG A 130 -26.81 -0.88 -9.60
N ASN A 131 -28.13 -0.94 -9.66
CA ASN A 131 -28.96 -0.01 -10.45
C ASN A 131 -28.49 0.12 -11.91
N GLY A 132 -28.08 -0.99 -12.53
CA GLY A 132 -27.58 -1.01 -13.92
C GLY A 132 -26.17 -0.45 -14.13
N HIS A 133 -25.44 -0.09 -13.07
CA HIS A 133 -24.06 0.39 -13.16
C HIS A 133 -23.08 -0.54 -12.45
N TYR A 134 -21.86 -0.63 -12.97
CA TYR A 134 -20.78 -1.40 -12.35
C TYR A 134 -20.11 -0.61 -11.22
N PHE A 135 -19.80 -1.31 -10.13
CA PHE A 135 -19.08 -0.79 -8.98
C PHE A 135 -17.98 -1.75 -8.56
N ILE A 136 -16.88 -1.19 -8.07
CA ILE A 136 -15.81 -1.90 -7.37
C ILE A 136 -16.14 -1.81 -5.89
N TYR A 137 -16.36 -2.95 -5.25
CA TYR A 137 -16.63 -3.04 -3.83
C TYR A 137 -15.33 -3.21 -3.06
N ILE A 138 -14.90 -2.14 -2.40
CA ILE A 138 -13.71 -2.16 -1.54
C ILE A 138 -14.12 -2.68 -0.18
N ASN A 139 -13.60 -3.84 0.19
CA ASN A 139 -13.93 -4.55 1.42
C ASN A 139 -12.75 -5.40 1.92
N ASN A 140 -12.94 -6.06 3.06
CA ASN A 140 -12.03 -7.05 3.64
C ASN A 140 -12.77 -8.35 4.01
N SER A 141 -13.76 -8.76 3.20
CA SER A 141 -14.57 -9.95 3.44
C SER A 141 -13.78 -11.25 3.30
N ARG A 142 -12.62 -11.23 2.64
CA ARG A 142 -11.71 -12.38 2.54
C ARG A 142 -10.48 -12.22 3.44
N VAL A 143 -9.93 -13.35 3.87
CA VAL A 143 -8.79 -13.43 4.82
C VAL A 143 -7.52 -12.71 4.34
N ASP A 144 -7.33 -12.61 3.04
CA ASP A 144 -6.17 -12.01 2.39
C ASP A 144 -6.43 -10.57 1.89
N GLN A 145 -7.62 -10.03 2.17
CA GLN A 145 -7.96 -8.64 1.88
C GLN A 145 -7.84 -7.80 3.15
N SER A 146 -7.29 -6.60 3.00
CA SER A 146 -7.15 -5.67 4.11
C SER A 146 -7.59 -4.27 3.70
N ILE A 147 -8.35 -3.64 4.59
CA ILE A 147 -8.69 -2.22 4.52
C ILE A 147 -8.15 -1.53 5.75
N LYS A 148 -7.88 -0.22 5.64
CA LYS A 148 -7.21 0.53 6.69
C LYS A 148 -8.06 0.68 7.97
N ASN A 149 -9.38 0.76 7.82
CA ASN A 149 -10.37 0.88 8.89
C ASN A 149 -11.75 0.53 8.32
N GLU A 150 -12.74 0.28 9.19
CA GLU A 150 -14.12 -0.06 8.79
C GLU A 150 -14.72 0.99 7.86
N HIS A 151 -14.46 2.28 8.11
CA HIS A 151 -14.92 3.38 7.25
C HIS A 151 -14.29 3.42 5.85
N ALA A 152 -13.32 2.56 5.55
CA ALA A 152 -12.76 2.44 4.21
C ALA A 152 -13.59 1.53 3.29
N GLU A 153 -14.52 0.74 3.84
CA GLU A 153 -15.44 -0.10 3.08
C GLU A 153 -16.41 0.78 2.27
N ARG A 154 -16.45 0.59 0.95
CA ARG A 154 -17.21 1.46 0.06
C ARG A 154 -17.42 0.84 -1.32
N TYR A 155 -18.44 1.33 -2.02
CA TYR A 155 -18.63 1.08 -3.44
C TYR A 155 -18.07 2.25 -4.25
N VAL A 156 -17.23 1.96 -5.23
CA VAL A 156 -16.67 2.95 -6.15
C VAL A 156 -17.21 2.67 -7.55
N LYS A 157 -17.92 3.62 -8.15
CA LYS A 157 -18.48 3.45 -9.49
C LYS A 157 -17.36 3.25 -10.52
N VAL A 158 -17.50 2.26 -11.39
CA VAL A 158 -16.61 2.11 -12.55
C VAL A 158 -16.93 3.25 -13.53
N SER A 159 -15.91 4.04 -13.88
CA SER A 159 -16.08 5.14 -14.83
C SER A 159 -16.30 4.62 -16.26
N GLU A 160 -16.98 5.42 -17.08
CA GLU A 160 -17.20 5.10 -18.49
C GLU A 160 -15.88 4.93 -19.26
N GLU A 161 -14.85 5.68 -18.87
CA GLU A 161 -13.52 5.57 -19.46
C GLU A 161 -12.88 4.20 -19.21
N LEU A 162 -13.02 3.63 -18.00
CA LEU A 162 -12.54 2.27 -17.72
C LEU A 162 -13.30 1.22 -18.55
N ILE A 163 -14.60 1.42 -18.73
CA ILE A 163 -15.43 0.55 -19.59
C ILE A 163 -14.95 0.64 -21.04
N ARG A 164 -14.69 1.85 -21.54
CA ARG A 164 -14.16 2.11 -22.89
C ARG A 164 -12.80 1.47 -23.12
N LEU A 165 -11.93 1.47 -22.10
CA LEU A 165 -10.63 0.82 -22.12
C LEU A 165 -10.68 -0.71 -22.01
N GLY A 166 -11.88 -1.29 -21.88
CA GLY A 166 -12.08 -2.74 -21.92
C GLY A 166 -12.06 -3.41 -20.54
N PHE A 167 -12.32 -2.67 -19.46
CA PHE A 167 -12.25 -3.23 -18.10
C PHE A 167 -13.24 -4.38 -17.89
N LEU A 168 -14.43 -4.32 -18.49
CA LEU A 168 -15.43 -5.39 -18.37
C LEU A 168 -14.97 -6.67 -19.08
N GLN A 169 -14.39 -6.53 -20.27
CA GLN A 169 -13.82 -7.65 -21.01
C GLN A 169 -12.64 -8.28 -20.26
N PHE A 170 -11.85 -7.45 -19.57
CA PHE A 170 -10.76 -7.93 -18.73
C PHE A 170 -11.26 -8.76 -17.54
N ILE A 171 -12.26 -8.29 -16.80
CA ILE A 171 -12.77 -9.03 -15.62
C ILE A 171 -13.51 -10.31 -16.03
N ASP A 172 -14.08 -10.37 -17.23
CA ASP A 172 -14.78 -11.57 -17.73
C ASP A 172 -13.82 -12.74 -18.05
N LEU A 173 -12.50 -12.50 -18.02
CA LEU A 173 -11.48 -13.55 -18.10
C LEU A 173 -11.35 -14.38 -16.81
N TYR A 174 -12.00 -13.95 -15.72
CA TYR A 174 -11.83 -14.52 -14.38
C TYR A 174 -13.17 -15.06 -13.86
N SER A 175 -13.12 -16.16 -13.12
CA SER A 175 -14.26 -16.66 -12.36
C SER A 175 -14.47 -15.86 -11.07
N GLU A 176 -15.67 -15.91 -10.49
CA GLU A 176 -16.09 -15.13 -9.32
C GLU A 176 -15.12 -15.16 -8.13
N ASN A 177 -14.48 -16.31 -7.89
CA ASN A 177 -13.56 -16.51 -6.77
C ASN A 177 -12.08 -16.30 -7.12
N GLU A 178 -11.78 -15.88 -8.34
CA GLU A 178 -10.41 -15.59 -8.76
C GLU A 178 -10.04 -14.12 -8.51
N ARG A 179 -8.77 -13.91 -8.15
CA ARG A 179 -8.17 -12.58 -8.08
C ARG A 179 -7.97 -12.06 -9.50
N LEU A 180 -8.15 -10.76 -9.69
CA LEU A 180 -7.88 -10.09 -10.98
C LEU A 180 -6.36 -10.07 -11.30
N PHE A 181 -5.50 -10.13 -10.28
CA PHE A 181 -4.05 -10.12 -10.41
C PHE A 181 -3.41 -11.32 -9.69
N PRO A 182 -3.66 -12.56 -10.15
CA PRO A 182 -3.19 -13.78 -9.48
C PRO A 182 -1.66 -13.90 -9.46
N GLU A 183 -0.95 -13.19 -10.35
CA GLU A 183 0.51 -13.09 -10.41
C GLU A 183 1.13 -12.30 -9.25
N LEU A 184 0.33 -11.49 -8.53
CA LEU A 184 0.81 -10.75 -7.36
C LEU A 184 0.87 -11.66 -6.13
N LYS A 185 2.04 -11.66 -5.49
CA LYS A 185 2.31 -12.42 -4.27
C LYS A 185 1.87 -11.64 -3.04
N HIS A 186 1.21 -12.32 -2.10
CA HIS A 186 0.84 -11.75 -0.81
C HIS A 186 2.05 -11.64 0.11
N TYR A 187 2.21 -10.49 0.76
CA TYR A 187 3.15 -10.28 1.86
C TYR A 187 2.38 -9.85 3.12
N PRO A 188 2.56 -10.51 4.29
CA PRO A 188 1.75 -10.24 5.49
C PRO A 188 1.72 -8.77 5.93
N ARG A 189 2.80 -8.01 5.70
CA ARG A 189 2.91 -6.59 6.06
C ARG A 189 2.45 -5.64 4.95
N ASP A 190 2.77 -5.99 3.70
CA ASP A 190 2.72 -5.08 2.56
C ASP A 190 1.58 -5.40 1.59
N GLY A 191 0.80 -6.46 1.86
CA GLY A 191 -0.27 -6.95 1.02
C GLY A 191 0.25 -7.45 -0.33
N TYR A 192 -0.54 -7.22 -1.38
CA TYR A 192 -0.23 -7.63 -2.76
C TYR A 192 0.52 -6.56 -3.56
N PHE A 193 0.51 -5.30 -3.11
CA PHE A 193 1.01 -4.18 -3.92
C PHE A 193 2.54 -4.05 -3.95
N LYS A 194 3.28 -4.68 -3.03
CA LYS A 194 4.74 -4.52 -2.93
C LYS A 194 5.46 -4.70 -4.28
N ASN A 195 5.24 -5.84 -4.93
CA ASN A 195 5.90 -6.15 -6.20
C ASN A 195 5.39 -5.25 -7.34
N ALA A 196 4.10 -4.88 -7.31
CA ALA A 196 3.53 -3.97 -8.30
C ALA A 196 4.13 -2.56 -8.20
N GLY A 197 4.35 -2.07 -6.98
CA GLY A 197 4.98 -0.78 -6.72
C GLY A 197 6.44 -0.75 -7.20
N GLU A 198 7.25 -1.73 -6.78
CA GLU A 198 8.65 -1.84 -7.21
C GLU A 198 8.77 -1.96 -8.74
N CYS A 199 7.87 -2.70 -9.38
CA CYS A 199 7.87 -2.85 -10.82
C CYS A 199 7.47 -1.55 -11.54
N SER A 200 6.45 -0.84 -11.04
CA SER A 200 6.01 0.43 -11.61
C SER A 200 7.14 1.47 -11.56
N GLU A 201 7.89 1.54 -10.46
CA GLU A 201 9.05 2.41 -10.34
C GLU A 201 10.15 2.04 -11.35
N ARG A 202 10.44 0.75 -11.55
CA ARG A 202 11.45 0.32 -12.53
C ARG A 202 11.04 0.58 -13.99
N THR A 203 9.76 0.37 -14.31
CA THR A 203 9.24 0.52 -15.67
C THR A 203 9.07 1.99 -16.06
N LEU A 204 8.73 2.87 -15.10
CA LEU A 204 8.46 4.28 -15.37
C LEU A 204 9.69 5.19 -15.14
N ASN A 205 10.68 4.79 -14.35
CA ASN A 205 11.90 5.59 -14.10
C ASN A 205 13.04 5.38 -15.12
N THR A 206 12.79 4.82 -16.30
CA THR A 206 13.82 4.81 -17.36
C THR A 206 14.03 6.22 -17.92
N LYS A 207 14.92 6.97 -17.26
CA LYS A 207 15.75 8.01 -17.88
C LYS A 207 17.19 7.51 -17.94
#